data_AF-A0A2N3KY43-F1
#
_entry.id   AF-A0A2N3KY43-F1
#
_cell.length_a   1.000
_cell.length_b   1.000
_cell.length_c   1.000
_cell.angle_alpha   90.00
_cell.angle_beta   90.00
_cell.angle_gamma   90.00
#
_symmetry.space_group_name_H-M   'P 1'
#
loop_
_entity.id
_entity.type
_entity.pdbx_description
1 polymer ?
#
loop_
_entity_poly.entity_id
_entity_poly.type
_entity_poly.pdbx_seq_one_letter_code
_entity_poly.pdbx_strand_id
1 'polypeptide(L)'
;MAHSPETKSQARALYVFDRLDLTKIAERLGVAIGTVRRWKTLAEVQGDDWDKSRTAASMASTGTDNMVALLIEDYVQLHLSVIEELKASTDIKALDKAEALAGLADAFNKTINAAGRASPKISELAIAQDVIKRLGDFVTGSFPQHGEAFIEILEPFGKEVLNAYG
;
A
#
# COMPACT_ATOMS: atom_id res chain seq x y z
N MET A 1 -8.73 -3.53 -38.66
CA MET A 1 -9.93 -4.35 -38.32
C MET A 1 -10.57 -3.74 -37.09
N ALA A 2 -11.89 -3.52 -37.11
CA ALA A 2 -12.61 -3.01 -35.95
C ALA A 2 -12.71 -4.13 -34.91
N HIS A 3 -12.03 -3.97 -33.77
CA HIS A 3 -12.17 -4.90 -32.65
C HIS A 3 -13.53 -4.67 -31.98
N SER A 4 -14.11 -5.72 -31.40
CA SER A 4 -15.42 -5.62 -30.76
C SER A 4 -15.38 -4.69 -29.53
N PRO A 5 -16.49 -4.02 -29.20
CA PRO A 5 -16.61 -3.24 -27.96
C PRO A 5 -16.24 -4.05 -26.71
N GLU A 6 -16.50 -5.36 -26.74
CA GLU A 6 -16.19 -6.31 -25.68
C GLU A 6 -14.68 -6.47 -25.45
N THR A 7 -13.85 -6.56 -26.50
CA THR A 7 -12.38 -6.61 -26.37
C THR A 7 -11.82 -5.32 -25.77
N LYS A 8 -12.40 -4.16 -26.10
CA LYS A 8 -12.00 -2.87 -25.52
C LYS A 8 -12.36 -2.82 -24.02
N SER A 9 -13.56 -3.25 -23.65
CA SER A 9 -13.99 -3.34 -22.25
C SER A 9 -13.13 -4.32 -21.44
N GLN A 10 -12.75 -5.45 -22.02
CA GLN A 10 -11.84 -6.41 -21.39
C GLN A 10 -10.44 -5.83 -21.20
N ALA A 11 -9.92 -5.11 -22.20
CA ALA A 11 -8.64 -4.39 -22.07
C ALA A 11 -8.67 -3.36 -20.93
N ARG A 12 -9.78 -2.62 -20.79
CA ARG A 12 -9.99 -1.69 -19.69
C ARG A 12 -9.98 -2.41 -18.35
N ALA A 13 -10.73 -3.49 -18.21
CA ALA A 13 -10.80 -4.25 -16.95
C ALA A 13 -9.43 -4.81 -16.54
N LEU A 14 -8.69 -5.39 -17.49
CA LEU A 14 -7.33 -5.90 -17.27
C LEU A 14 -6.35 -4.80 -16.84
N TYR A 15 -6.54 -3.57 -17.33
CA TYR A 15 -5.71 -2.42 -16.96
C TYR A 15 -6.09 -1.83 -15.60
N VAL A 16 -7.38 -1.63 -15.37
CA VAL A 16 -7.93 -0.91 -14.21
C VAL A 16 -7.95 -1.79 -12.96
N PHE A 17 -8.40 -3.03 -13.08
CA PHE A 17 -8.59 -3.94 -11.94
C PHE A 17 -7.43 -4.93 -11.79
N ASP A 18 -7.01 -5.58 -12.88
CA ASP A 18 -5.92 -6.59 -12.82
C ASP A 18 -4.51 -5.97 -12.89
N ARG A 19 -4.43 -4.64 -12.99
CA ARG A 19 -3.20 -3.83 -12.98
C ARG A 19 -2.12 -4.26 -13.98
N LEU A 20 -2.50 -4.91 -15.07
CA LEU A 20 -1.55 -5.31 -16.12
C LEU A 20 -1.01 -4.08 -16.86
N ASP A 21 0.24 -4.18 -17.33
CA ASP A 21 0.78 -3.22 -18.27
C ASP A 21 0.19 -3.43 -19.67
N LEU A 22 0.23 -2.38 -20.51
CA LEU A 22 -0.39 -2.42 -21.84
C LEU A 22 0.21 -3.50 -22.76
N THR A 23 1.45 -3.91 -22.51
CA THR A 23 2.13 -4.97 -23.28
C THR A 23 1.52 -6.33 -22.95
N LYS A 24 1.39 -6.66 -21.66
CA LYS A 24 0.75 -7.90 -21.20
C LYS A 24 -0.72 -7.98 -21.59
N ILE A 25 -1.43 -6.86 -21.61
CA ILE A 25 -2.82 -6.81 -22.08
C ILE A 25 -2.88 -7.10 -23.59
N ALA A 26 -1.97 -6.52 -24.36
CA ALA A 26 -1.89 -6.75 -25.79
C ALA A 26 -1.60 -8.23 -26.12
N GLU A 27 -0.64 -8.83 -25.41
CA GLU A 27 -0.34 -10.27 -25.50
C GLU A 27 -1.55 -11.13 -25.13
N ARG A 28 -2.20 -10.84 -23.99
CA ARG A 28 -3.33 -11.63 -23.48
C ARG A 28 -4.57 -11.55 -24.36
N LEU A 29 -4.78 -10.43 -25.03
CA LEU A 29 -5.92 -10.23 -25.94
C LEU A 29 -5.59 -10.54 -27.41
N GLY A 30 -4.34 -10.92 -27.72
CA GLY A 30 -3.91 -11.21 -29.08
C GLY A 30 -3.99 -9.99 -30.01
N VAL A 31 -3.76 -8.78 -29.49
CA VAL A 31 -3.81 -7.52 -30.26
C VAL A 31 -2.47 -6.80 -30.22
N ALA A 32 -2.24 -5.87 -31.16
CA ALA A 32 -1.04 -5.05 -31.13
C ALA A 32 -1.08 -4.05 -29.96
N ILE A 33 0.07 -3.80 -29.32
CA ILE A 33 0.19 -2.80 -28.24
C ILE A 33 -0.28 -1.41 -28.66
N GLY A 34 -0.06 -1.04 -29.93
CA GLY A 34 -0.55 0.22 -30.49
C GLY A 34 -2.07 0.35 -30.49
N THR A 35 -2.79 -0.77 -30.58
CA THR A 35 -4.25 -0.83 -30.50
C THR A 35 -4.72 -0.53 -29.08
N VAL A 36 -4.12 -1.17 -28.07
CA VAL A 36 -4.46 -0.95 -26.66
C VAL A 36 -4.15 0.50 -26.24
N ARG A 37 -3.01 1.05 -26.68
CA ARG A 37 -2.66 2.47 -26.46
C ARG A 37 -3.71 3.41 -27.04
N ARG A 38 -4.15 3.17 -28.28
CA ARG A 38 -5.21 3.97 -28.92
C ARG A 38 -6.53 3.87 -28.18
N TRP A 39 -6.90 2.71 -27.65
CA TRP A 39 -8.12 2.57 -26.86
C TRP A 39 -8.08 3.38 -25.57
N LYS A 40 -6.95 3.35 -24.88
CA LYS A 40 -6.73 4.14 -23.66
C LYS A 40 -6.84 5.65 -23.94
N THR A 41 -6.14 6.14 -24.97
CA THR A 41 -6.20 7.57 -25.36
C THR A 41 -7.60 7.98 -25.84
N LEU A 42 -8.29 7.13 -26.60
CA LEU A 42 -9.66 7.43 -27.06
C LEU A 42 -10.65 7.45 -25.88
N ALA A 43 -10.49 6.54 -24.92
CA ALA A 43 -11.31 6.51 -23.71
C ALA A 43 -11.11 7.80 -22.88
N GLU A 44 -9.87 8.25 -22.74
CA GLU A 44 -9.52 9.51 -22.06
C GLU A 44 -10.21 10.72 -22.71
N VAL A 45 -10.17 10.84 -24.04
CA VAL A 45 -10.88 11.89 -24.80
C VAL A 45 -12.40 11.80 -24.61
N GLN A 46 -12.93 10.60 -24.39
CA GLN A 46 -14.35 10.35 -24.11
C GLN A 46 -14.73 10.52 -22.63
N GLY A 47 -13.78 10.96 -21.78
CA GLY A 47 -13.99 11.17 -20.34
C GLY A 47 -13.79 9.93 -19.46
N ASP A 48 -13.43 8.79 -20.03
CA ASP A 48 -13.06 7.57 -19.32
C ASP A 48 -11.53 7.47 -19.19
N ASP A 49 -10.99 8.15 -18.18
CA ASP A 49 -9.58 8.09 -17.84
C ASP A 49 -9.26 6.78 -17.11
N TRP A 50 -8.57 5.87 -17.81
CA TRP A 50 -8.19 4.56 -17.28
C TRP A 50 -7.15 4.65 -16.17
N ASP A 51 -6.30 5.68 -16.14
CA ASP A 51 -5.32 5.88 -15.07
C ASP A 51 -6.03 6.34 -13.80
N LYS A 52 -6.93 7.32 -13.90
CA LYS A 52 -7.78 7.71 -12.77
C LYS A 52 -8.64 6.56 -12.27
N SER A 53 -9.23 5.79 -13.18
CA SER A 53 -10.04 4.62 -12.83
C SER A 53 -9.21 3.55 -12.14
N ARG A 54 -7.97 3.30 -12.59
CA ARG A 54 -7.03 2.36 -11.95
C ARG A 54 -6.63 2.82 -10.55
N THR A 55 -6.38 4.12 -10.38
CA THR A 55 -6.09 4.71 -9.07
C THR A 55 -7.30 4.57 -8.13
N ALA A 56 -8.51 4.92 -8.59
CA ALA A 56 -9.74 4.78 -7.81
C ALA A 56 -10.08 3.32 -7.48
N ALA A 57 -9.85 2.39 -8.41
CA ALA A 57 -10.04 0.96 -8.18
C ALA A 57 -9.05 0.41 -7.13
N SER A 58 -7.81 0.91 -7.11
CA SER A 58 -6.83 0.60 -6.06
C SER A 58 -7.26 1.11 -4.69
N MET A 59 -7.98 2.24 -4.62
CA MET A 59 -8.53 2.73 -3.35
C MET A 59 -9.65 1.83 -2.83
N ALA A 60 -10.43 1.21 -3.74
CA ALA A 60 -11.52 0.29 -3.44
C ALA A 60 -11.06 -1.17 -3.20
N SER A 61 -9.82 -1.54 -3.55
CA SER A 61 -9.26 -2.89 -3.34
C SER A 61 -8.72 -3.12 -1.93
N THR A 62 -9.41 -2.62 -0.90
CA THR A 62 -9.05 -2.71 0.53
C THR A 62 -8.84 -4.14 1.05
N GLY A 63 -9.22 -5.19 0.31
CA GLY A 63 -9.05 -6.58 0.72
C GLY A 63 -7.62 -7.14 0.63
N THR A 64 -6.81 -6.73 -0.35
CA THR A 64 -5.43 -7.23 -0.52
C THR A 64 -4.43 -6.51 0.37
N ASP A 65 -4.64 -5.21 0.57
CA ASP A 65 -3.74 -4.38 1.39
C ASP A 65 -3.87 -4.75 2.87
N ASN A 66 -5.10 -5.05 3.31
CA ASN A 66 -5.37 -5.53 4.67
C ASN A 66 -4.74 -6.92 4.91
N MET A 67 -4.71 -7.77 3.89
CA MET A 67 -4.05 -9.08 3.95
C MET A 67 -2.53 -8.95 4.07
N VAL A 68 -1.90 -8.03 3.33
CA VAL A 68 -0.46 -7.75 3.45
C VAL A 68 -0.12 -7.19 4.82
N ALA A 69 -0.96 -6.31 5.38
CA ALA A 69 -0.79 -5.77 6.72
C ALA A 69 -0.85 -6.88 7.79
N LEU A 70 -1.87 -7.74 7.75
CA LEU A 70 -2.00 -8.89 8.66
C LEU A 70 -0.80 -9.84 8.56
N LEU A 71 -0.34 -10.16 7.34
CA LEU A 71 0.84 -11.01 7.14
C LEU A 71 2.12 -10.41 7.72
N ILE A 72 2.25 -9.08 7.71
CA ILE A 72 3.41 -8.41 8.30
C ILE A 72 3.34 -8.40 9.82
N GLU A 73 2.16 -8.21 10.40
CA GLU A 73 1.95 -8.32 11.84
C GLU A 73 2.32 -9.73 12.35
N ASP A 74 1.82 -10.78 11.68
CA ASP A 74 2.16 -12.17 11.97
C ASP A 74 3.67 -12.43 11.83
N TYR A 75 4.29 -11.91 10.76
CA TYR A 75 5.73 -12.04 10.54
C TYR A 75 6.54 -11.39 11.68
N VAL A 76 6.17 -10.17 12.10
CA VAL A 76 6.88 -9.45 13.17
C VAL A 76 6.78 -10.18 14.49
N GLN A 77 5.61 -10.71 14.84
CA GLN A 77 5.43 -11.51 16.05
C GLN A 77 6.32 -12.76 16.04
N LEU A 78 6.30 -13.52 14.95
CA LEU A 78 7.14 -14.71 14.80
C LEU A 78 8.64 -14.34 14.87
N HIS A 79 9.02 -13.25 14.21
CA HIS A 79 10.39 -12.76 14.18
C HIS A 79 10.93 -12.46 15.58
N LEU A 80 10.15 -11.76 16.40
CA LEU A 80 10.50 -11.45 17.79
C LEU A 80 10.62 -12.73 18.63
N SER A 81 9.68 -13.67 18.48
CA SER A 81 9.72 -14.96 19.19
C SER A 81 11.01 -15.74 18.91
N VAL A 82 11.43 -15.80 17.64
CA VAL A 82 12.67 -16.51 17.26
C VAL A 82 13.90 -15.80 17.84
N ILE A 83 13.92 -14.46 17.85
CA ILE A 83 15.02 -13.70 18.49
C ILE A 83 15.09 -14.01 19.99
N GLU A 84 13.95 -14.08 20.68
CA GLU A 84 13.91 -14.42 22.11
C GLU A 84 14.43 -15.83 22.38
N GLU A 85 14.01 -16.82 21.60
CA GLU A 85 14.51 -18.19 21.69
C GLU A 85 16.02 -18.26 21.45
N LEU A 86 16.52 -17.60 20.40
CA LEU A 86 17.95 -17.53 20.12
C LEU A 86 18.72 -16.86 21.26
N LYS A 87 18.19 -15.79 21.86
CA LYS A 87 18.82 -15.12 23.01
C LYS A 87 18.90 -16.06 24.22
N ALA A 88 17.80 -16.76 24.53
CA ALA A 88 17.69 -17.66 25.68
C ALA A 88 18.48 -18.97 25.52
N SER A 89 18.70 -19.43 24.28
CA SER A 89 19.36 -20.70 24.02
C SER A 89 20.80 -20.73 24.56
N THR A 90 21.12 -21.72 25.39
CA THR A 90 22.47 -22.00 25.89
C THR A 90 23.25 -22.98 25.02
N ASP A 91 22.56 -23.64 24.08
CA ASP A 91 23.09 -24.78 23.32
C ASP A 91 23.70 -24.37 21.98
N ILE A 92 23.54 -23.09 21.61
CA ILE A 92 24.07 -22.50 20.38
C ILE A 92 25.33 -21.70 20.72
N LYS A 93 26.42 -21.94 19.97
CA LYS A 93 27.67 -21.19 20.15
C LYS A 93 27.45 -19.71 19.83
N ALA A 94 28.21 -18.84 20.50
CA ALA A 94 28.06 -17.39 20.35
C ALA A 94 28.18 -16.90 18.89
N LEU A 95 29.09 -17.49 18.11
CA LEU A 95 29.28 -17.12 16.70
C LEU A 95 28.08 -17.54 15.84
N ASP A 96 27.61 -18.78 15.99
CA ASP A 96 26.44 -19.30 15.27
C ASP A 96 25.17 -18.49 15.62
N LYS A 97 25.04 -18.05 16.88
CA LYS A 97 23.96 -17.17 17.33
C LYS A 97 24.04 -15.79 16.67
N ALA A 98 25.23 -15.20 16.57
CA ALA A 98 25.42 -13.92 15.89
C ALA A 98 25.08 -14.00 14.40
N GLU A 99 25.45 -15.10 13.74
CA GLU A 99 25.13 -15.37 12.34
C GLU A 99 23.61 -15.52 12.12
N ALA A 100 22.93 -16.28 12.99
CA ALA A 100 21.47 -16.42 12.94
C ALA A 100 20.75 -15.08 13.11
N LEU A 101 21.19 -14.24 14.07
CA LEU A 101 20.64 -12.90 14.29
C LEU A 101 20.89 -11.97 13.10
N ALA A 102 22.06 -12.04 12.46
CA ALA A 102 22.34 -11.28 11.24
C ALA A 102 21.43 -11.72 10.07
N GLY A 103 21.21 -13.02 9.91
CA GLY A 103 20.28 -13.57 8.92
C GLY A 103 18.83 -13.12 9.16
N LEU A 104 18.39 -13.09 10.42
CA LEU A 104 17.10 -12.53 10.80
C LEU A 104 16.99 -11.04 10.44
N ALA A 105 18.00 -10.22 10.76
CA ALA A 105 17.98 -8.80 10.42
C ALA A 105 17.90 -8.55 8.90
N ASP A 106 18.63 -9.32 8.09
CA ASP A 106 18.55 -9.24 6.63
C ASP A 106 17.16 -9.68 6.10
N ALA A 107 16.62 -10.78 6.63
CA ALA A 107 15.28 -11.24 6.29
C ALA A 107 14.20 -10.20 6.65
N PHE A 108 14.30 -9.59 7.83
CA PHE A 108 13.41 -8.50 8.26
C PHE A 108 13.43 -7.33 7.27
N ASN A 109 14.62 -6.84 6.92
CA ASN A 109 14.75 -5.75 5.96
C ASN A 109 14.17 -6.11 4.58
N LYS A 110 14.37 -7.34 4.09
CA LYS A 110 13.80 -7.80 2.82
C LYS A 110 12.29 -7.87 2.87
N THR A 111 11.73 -8.43 3.94
CA THR A 111 10.28 -8.57 4.12
C THR A 111 9.59 -7.22 4.24
N ILE A 112 10.10 -6.30 5.06
CA ILE A 112 9.55 -4.94 5.19
C ILE A 112 9.63 -4.18 3.88
N ASN A 113 10.75 -4.24 3.16
CA ASN A 113 10.88 -3.59 1.86
C ASN A 113 9.96 -4.21 0.79
N ALA A 114 9.75 -5.52 0.82
CA ALA A 114 8.79 -6.20 -0.06
C ALA A 114 7.36 -5.77 0.25
N ALA A 115 6.99 -5.70 1.54
CA ALA A 115 5.67 -5.29 1.98
C ALA A 115 5.37 -3.81 1.72
N GLY A 116 6.32 -2.90 1.95
CA GLY A 116 6.17 -1.49 1.61
C GLY A 116 5.97 -1.25 0.10
N ARG A 117 6.59 -2.09 -0.75
CA ARG A 117 6.32 -2.09 -2.20
C ARG A 117 4.95 -2.69 -2.55
N ALA A 118 4.44 -3.59 -1.72
CA ALA A 118 3.17 -4.27 -1.92
C ALA A 118 1.96 -3.49 -1.38
N SER A 119 2.13 -2.64 -0.35
CA SER A 119 1.07 -1.85 0.28
C SER A 119 1.52 -0.42 0.59
N PRO A 120 1.29 0.54 -0.33
CA PRO A 120 1.54 1.97 -0.10
C PRO A 120 0.69 2.57 1.04
N LYS A 121 -0.50 2.01 1.31
CA LYS A 121 -1.45 2.50 2.32
C LYS A 121 -0.96 2.37 3.76
N ILE A 122 -0.11 1.37 4.09
CA ILE A 122 0.50 1.25 5.44
C ILE A 122 1.32 2.50 5.79
N SER A 123 1.90 3.16 4.77
CA SER A 123 2.61 4.42 4.96
C SER A 123 1.67 5.62 5.05
N GLU A 124 0.51 5.59 4.42
CA GLU A 124 -0.38 6.77 4.29
C GLU A 124 -1.13 7.08 5.59
N LEU A 125 -1.69 6.07 6.27
CA LEU A 125 -2.33 6.29 7.57
C LEU A 125 -1.31 6.73 8.63
N ALA A 126 -0.13 6.12 8.65
CA ALA A 126 0.94 6.51 9.56
C ALA A 126 1.43 7.95 9.29
N ILE A 127 1.55 8.35 8.02
CA ILE A 127 1.86 9.73 7.64
C ILE A 127 0.72 10.67 8.04
N ALA A 128 -0.54 10.30 7.83
CA ALA A 128 -1.68 11.12 8.22
C ALA A 128 -1.75 11.33 9.74
N GLN A 129 -1.49 10.27 10.52
CA GLN A 129 -1.39 10.35 11.97
C GLN A 129 -0.21 11.23 12.44
N ASP A 130 0.96 11.13 11.79
CA ASP A 130 2.12 11.99 12.08
C ASP A 130 1.81 13.46 11.79
N VAL A 131 1.13 13.76 10.69
CA VAL A 131 0.70 15.13 10.33
C VAL A 131 -0.28 15.69 11.37
N ILE A 132 -1.26 14.92 11.82
CA ILE A 132 -2.23 15.35 12.85
C ILE A 132 -1.51 15.64 14.18
N LYS A 133 -0.58 14.78 14.57
CA LYS A 133 0.22 14.99 15.78
C LYS A 133 1.04 16.27 15.70
N ARG A 134 1.75 16.49 14.58
CA ARG A 134 2.53 17.72 14.35
C ARG A 134 1.67 18.97 14.39
N LEU A 135 0.45 18.90 13.85
CA LEU A 135 -0.50 20.01 13.92
C LEU A 135 -0.92 20.29 15.38
N GLY A 136 -1.16 19.25 16.18
CA GLY A 136 -1.42 19.40 17.61
C GLY A 136 -0.27 20.05 18.35
N ASP A 137 0.96 19.56 18.15
CA ASP A 137 2.16 20.14 18.76
C ASP A 137 2.32 21.63 18.37
N PHE A 138 2.06 21.96 17.11
CA PHE A 138 2.10 23.33 16.60
C PHE A 138 1.03 24.23 17.24
N VAL A 139 -0.22 23.75 17.36
CA VAL A 139 -1.32 24.50 17.98
C VAL A 139 -1.01 24.72 19.47
N THR A 140 -0.60 23.69 20.20
CA THR A 140 -0.26 23.83 21.63
C THR A 140 0.91 24.79 21.85
N GLY A 141 1.92 24.79 20.98
CA GLY A 141 3.10 25.65 21.12
C GLY A 141 2.90 27.09 20.63
N SER A 142 2.17 27.29 19.53
CA SER A 142 2.08 28.59 18.83
C SER A 142 0.73 29.28 18.99
N PHE A 143 -0.33 28.52 19.25
CA PHE A 143 -1.70 29.01 19.35
C PHE A 143 -2.46 28.35 20.53
N PRO A 144 -1.97 28.47 21.77
CA PRO A 144 -2.54 27.76 22.92
C PRO A 144 -4.03 28.09 23.16
N GLN A 145 -4.49 29.28 22.78
CA GLN A 145 -5.90 29.68 22.81
C GLN A 145 -6.82 28.85 21.90
N HIS A 146 -6.25 28.11 20.94
CA HIS A 146 -7.00 27.23 20.04
C HIS A 146 -6.89 25.76 20.45
N GLY A 147 -6.16 25.41 21.52
CA GLY A 147 -5.95 24.02 21.93
C GLY A 147 -7.24 23.29 22.30
N GLU A 148 -8.15 23.94 23.03
CA GLU A 148 -9.42 23.33 23.46
C GLU A 148 -10.34 23.03 22.27
N ALA A 149 -10.50 24.02 21.38
CA ALA A 149 -11.25 23.84 20.13
C ALA A 149 -10.60 22.82 19.18
N PHE A 150 -9.26 22.76 19.16
CA PHE A 150 -8.54 21.78 18.36
C PHE A 150 -8.77 20.35 18.85
N ILE A 151 -8.77 20.12 20.17
CA ILE A 151 -9.09 18.82 20.76
C ILE A 151 -10.52 18.38 20.41
N GLU A 152 -11.49 19.30 20.48
CA GLU A 152 -12.89 19.03 20.12
C GLU A 152 -13.05 18.61 18.65
N ILE A 153 -12.24 19.19 17.74
CA ILE A 153 -12.22 18.83 16.32
C ILE A 153 -11.42 17.55 16.06
N LEU A 154 -10.38 17.29 16.84
CA LEU A 154 -9.45 16.18 16.63
C LEU A 154 -10.15 14.83 16.65
N GLU A 155 -11.10 14.64 17.57
CA GLU A 155 -11.81 13.38 17.77
C GLU A 155 -12.74 13.03 16.59
N PRO A 156 -13.64 13.92 16.11
CA PRO A 156 -14.42 13.66 14.90
C PRO A 156 -13.56 13.63 13.63
N PHE A 157 -12.54 14.48 13.51
CA PHE A 157 -11.67 14.48 12.33
C PHE A 157 -10.76 13.25 12.26
N GLY A 158 -10.31 12.73 13.40
CA GLY A 158 -9.55 11.48 13.49
C GLY A 158 -10.36 10.28 12.96
N LYS A 159 -11.68 10.26 13.15
CA LYS A 159 -12.57 9.27 12.53
C LYS A 159 -12.63 9.42 11.02
N GLU A 160 -12.65 10.65 10.51
CA GLU A 160 -12.62 10.91 9.06
C GLU A 160 -11.30 10.46 8.42
N VAL A 161 -10.18 10.69 9.12
CA VAL A 161 -8.84 10.25 8.69
C VAL A 161 -8.77 8.72 8.70
N LEU A 162 -9.31 8.07 9.73
CA LEU A 162 -9.39 6.61 9.78
C LEU A 162 -10.29 6.06 8.65
N ASN A 163 -11.39 6.72 8.31
CA ASN A 163 -12.24 6.33 7.18
C ASN A 163 -11.55 6.53 5.82
N ALA A 164 -10.69 7.54 5.69
CA ALA A 164 -10.01 7.87 4.44
C ALA A 164 -8.76 7.02 4.18
N TYR A 165 -8.03 6.64 5.23
CA TYR A 165 -6.71 6.01 5.13
C TYR A 165 -6.59 4.65 5.85
N GLY A 166 -7.56 4.28 6.69
CA GLY A 166 -7.62 3.00 7.39
C GLY A 166 -8.19 1.85 6.55
#